data_AF-A0A1G0EK22-F1
#
_entry.id   AF-A0A1G0EK22-F1
#
_cell.length_a   1.000
_cell.length_b   1.000
_cell.length_c   1.000
_cell.angle_alpha   90.00
_cell.angle_beta   90.00
_cell.angle_gamma   90.00
#
_symmetry.space_group_name_H-M   'P 1'
#
loop_
_entity.id
_entity.type
_entity.pdbx_description
1 polymer ?
#
loop_
_entity_poly.entity_id
_entity_poly.type
_entity_poly.pdbx_seq_one_letter_code
_entity_poly.pdbx_strand_id
1 'polypeptide(L)'
;MALGLKCKKWFCGGILLALAIAVTGCGRLGGSATPDEEPEAVAKRFYELISTSKIEGGTTPASEAYKMIDSKTSNLNVTQFLEIIKHYPPNFAVVVGKAEVKGTQALVPISFKMPSSFGGEYTVQEVLPLNIDPATNTWKIDFTGDTYGMQKDEAIEASQREAPAQKSEAPPGGK
;
A
#
# COMPACT_ATOMS: atom_id res chain seq x y z
N MET A 1 -42.27 35.28 -34.55
CA MET A 1 -43.34 34.61 -33.77
C MET A 1 -44.07 33.65 -34.69
N ALA A 2 -43.87 32.34 -34.51
CA ALA A 2 -44.76 31.29 -35.00
C ALA A 2 -44.39 30.02 -34.20
N LEU A 3 -45.20 29.72 -33.19
CA LEU A 3 -45.08 28.51 -32.36
C LEU A 3 -45.45 27.28 -33.20
N GLY A 4 -44.53 26.34 -33.34
CA GLY A 4 -44.81 25.00 -33.85
C GLY A 4 -44.90 23.99 -32.71
N LEU A 5 -46.02 23.94 -32.00
CA LEU A 5 -46.32 22.90 -31.02
C LEU A 5 -46.97 21.69 -31.73
N LYS A 6 -46.21 20.62 -31.91
CA LYS A 6 -46.75 19.32 -32.34
C LYS A 6 -47.31 18.58 -31.12
N CYS A 7 -48.62 18.70 -30.91
CA CYS A 7 -49.40 17.80 -30.07
C CYS A 7 -49.80 16.59 -30.91
N LYS A 8 -49.26 15.39 -30.62
CA LYS A 8 -49.76 14.14 -31.19
C LYS A 8 -50.00 13.15 -30.06
N LYS A 9 -51.27 13.05 -29.69
CA LYS A 9 -51.77 12.22 -28.60
C LYS A 9 -52.96 11.45 -29.17
N TRP A 10 -52.81 10.15 -29.37
CA TRP A 10 -53.95 9.26 -29.58
C TRP A 10 -53.58 7.83 -29.20
N PHE A 11 -54.20 7.39 -28.09
CA PHE A 11 -54.78 6.06 -27.80
C PHE A 11 -53.85 4.83 -27.89
N CYS A 12 -53.95 3.78 -27.08
CA CYS A 12 -55.02 3.24 -26.24
C CYS A 12 -54.37 2.10 -25.42
N GLY A 13 -54.86 1.79 -24.21
CA GLY A 13 -54.60 0.50 -23.56
C GLY A 13 -53.94 0.60 -22.20
N GLY A 14 -54.77 0.56 -21.15
CA GLY A 14 -54.32 0.45 -19.77
C GLY A 14 -53.83 -0.96 -19.44
N ILE A 15 -52.76 -1.02 -18.65
CA ILE A 15 -52.50 -2.11 -17.72
C ILE A 15 -52.15 -1.45 -16.38
N LEU A 16 -53.12 -1.53 -15.46
CA LEU A 16 -52.89 -1.40 -14.03
C LEU A 16 -52.06 -2.62 -13.59
N LEU A 17 -50.81 -2.41 -13.20
CA LEU A 17 -50.08 -3.36 -12.38
C LEU A 17 -49.41 -2.61 -11.24
N ALA A 18 -50.16 -2.46 -10.16
CA ALA A 18 -49.62 -2.17 -8.85
C ALA A 18 -48.83 -3.41 -8.39
N LEU A 19 -47.51 -3.31 -8.37
CA LEU A 19 -46.67 -4.23 -7.61
C LEU A 19 -45.99 -3.42 -6.49
N ALA A 20 -46.69 -3.32 -5.38
CA ALA A 20 -46.07 -3.03 -4.09
C ALA A 20 -45.38 -4.32 -3.62
N ILE A 21 -44.06 -4.38 -3.74
CA ILE A 21 -43.25 -5.21 -2.86
C ILE A 21 -42.26 -4.25 -2.20
N ALA A 22 -42.53 -4.02 -0.93
CA ALA A 22 -41.59 -3.48 0.02
C ALA A 22 -40.26 -4.25 -0.07
N VAL A 23 -39.18 -3.57 -0.45
CA VAL A 23 -37.87 -3.92 0.07
C VAL A 23 -37.71 -3.13 1.35
N THR A 24 -38.22 -3.74 2.41
CA THR A 24 -37.86 -3.54 3.80
C THR A 24 -36.35 -3.41 3.92
N GLY A 25 -35.90 -2.44 4.71
CA GLY A 25 -34.53 -1.94 4.72
C GLY A 25 -33.44 -2.96 5.05
N CYS A 26 -32.25 -2.66 4.50
CA CYS A 26 -31.10 -2.45 5.36
C CYS A 26 -31.13 -0.93 5.68
N GLY A 27 -31.42 -0.46 6.89
CA GLY A 27 -30.86 -1.02 8.11
C GLY A 27 -29.34 -0.95 8.13
N ARG A 28 -28.73 0.14 7.63
CA ARG A 28 -27.41 0.58 8.09
C ARG A 28 -27.51 1.97 8.70
N LEU A 29 -28.32 2.06 9.76
CA LEU A 29 -28.02 2.95 10.86
C LEU A 29 -26.78 2.34 11.56
N GLY A 30 -25.63 2.99 11.39
CA GLY A 30 -24.38 2.64 12.09
C GLY A 30 -23.43 1.75 11.29
N GLY A 31 -22.44 2.36 10.64
CA GLY A 31 -21.30 1.65 10.08
C GLY A 31 -20.44 2.64 9.32
N SER A 32 -19.28 3.00 9.86
CA SER A 32 -18.28 3.85 9.20
C SER A 32 -18.13 3.44 7.74
N ALA A 33 -18.52 4.33 6.83
CA ALA A 33 -18.40 4.08 5.40
C ALA A 33 -16.91 3.86 5.11
N THR A 34 -16.55 2.64 4.69
CA THR A 34 -15.19 2.37 4.22
C THR A 34 -14.85 3.33 3.07
N PRO A 35 -13.61 3.82 2.95
CA PRO A 35 -13.23 4.74 1.89
C PRO A 35 -13.53 4.15 0.50
N ASP A 36 -13.85 5.02 -0.47
CA ASP A 36 -14.09 4.60 -1.87
C ASP A 36 -12.82 4.04 -2.53
N GLU A 37 -11.64 4.47 -2.07
CA GLU A 37 -10.35 3.97 -2.54
C GLU A 37 -9.92 2.75 -1.72
N GLU A 38 -9.47 1.70 -2.39
CA GLU A 38 -8.94 0.49 -1.74
C GLU A 38 -7.56 0.75 -1.12
N PRO A 39 -7.23 0.13 0.03
CA PRO A 39 -5.94 0.34 0.68
C PRO A 39 -4.74 -0.09 -0.19
N GLU A 40 -4.92 -1.07 -1.07
CA GLU A 40 -3.92 -1.49 -2.05
C GLU A 40 -3.58 -0.38 -3.05
N ALA A 41 -4.61 0.34 -3.52
CA ALA A 41 -4.43 1.44 -4.46
C ALA A 41 -3.66 2.60 -3.80
N VAL A 42 -3.96 2.89 -2.53
CA VAL A 42 -3.26 3.90 -1.73
C VAL A 42 -1.80 3.50 -1.51
N ALA A 43 -1.54 2.25 -1.10
CA ALA A 43 -0.18 1.75 -0.91
C ALA A 43 0.63 1.77 -2.21
N LYS A 44 0.03 1.36 -3.34
CA LYS A 44 0.65 1.40 -4.66
C LYS A 44 1.03 2.83 -5.04
N ARG A 45 0.10 3.78 -4.94
CA ARG A 45 0.35 5.19 -5.26
C ARG A 45 1.46 5.80 -4.41
N PHE A 46 1.51 5.47 -3.12
CA PHE A 46 2.57 5.93 -2.23
C PHE A 46 3.96 5.49 -2.70
N TYR A 47 4.13 4.21 -3.02
CA TYR A 47 5.43 3.71 -3.50
C TYR A 47 5.76 4.11 -4.94
N GLU A 48 4.75 4.34 -5.79
CA GLU A 48 4.96 4.96 -7.11
C GLU A 48 5.53 6.36 -6.98
N LEU A 49 4.98 7.20 -6.08
CA LEU A 49 5.53 8.54 -5.82
C LEU A 49 6.98 8.50 -5.31
N ILE A 50 7.29 7.53 -4.44
CA ILE A 50 8.67 7.29 -4.00
C ILE A 50 9.54 6.89 -5.20
N SER A 51 9.11 5.93 -6.02
CA SER A 51 9.84 5.49 -7.22
C SER A 51 10.11 6.63 -8.19
N THR A 52 9.09 7.43 -8.51
CA THR A 52 9.21 8.62 -9.37
C THR A 52 10.24 9.61 -8.82
N SER A 53 10.24 9.85 -7.50
CA SER A 53 11.25 10.73 -6.87
C SER A 53 12.68 10.22 -7.06
N LYS A 54 12.88 8.91 -7.19
CA LYS A 54 14.19 8.27 -7.40
C LYS A 54 14.64 8.31 -8.85
N ILE A 55 13.71 8.30 -9.80
CA ILE A 55 14.00 8.28 -11.24
C ILE A 55 14.18 9.70 -11.78
N GLU A 56 13.20 10.57 -11.54
CA GLU A 56 13.16 11.93 -12.09
C GLU A 56 14.01 12.91 -11.28
N GLY A 57 14.26 12.58 -10.01
CA GLY A 57 14.87 13.49 -9.05
C GLY A 57 13.91 14.59 -8.59
N GLY A 58 14.28 15.29 -7.51
CA GLY A 58 13.49 16.38 -6.93
C GLY A 58 12.60 15.96 -5.74
N THR A 59 12.14 16.96 -4.99
CA THR A 59 11.45 16.75 -3.70
C THR A 59 9.92 16.68 -3.81
N THR A 60 9.34 17.02 -4.97
CA THR A 60 7.89 17.13 -5.13
C THR A 60 7.16 15.79 -5.00
N PRO A 61 7.54 14.70 -5.72
CA PRO A 61 6.84 13.42 -5.59
C PRO A 61 6.98 12.83 -4.18
N ALA A 62 8.16 12.97 -3.57
CA ALA A 62 8.40 12.56 -2.20
C ALA A 62 7.54 13.34 -1.18
N SER A 63 7.34 14.64 -1.40
CA SER A 63 6.48 15.46 -0.53
C SER A 63 5.00 15.05 -0.65
N GLU A 64 4.55 14.64 -1.84
CA GLU A 64 3.20 14.09 -2.03
C GLU A 64 3.04 12.73 -1.33
N ALA A 65 4.05 11.85 -1.41
CA ALA A 65 4.05 10.58 -0.69
C ALA A 65 3.95 10.81 0.83
N TYR A 66 4.72 11.77 1.36
CA TYR A 66 4.68 12.13 2.77
C TYR A 66 3.28 12.57 3.25
N LYS A 67 2.49 13.26 2.42
CA LYS A 67 1.11 13.67 2.77
C LYS A 67 0.13 12.49 2.90
N MET A 68 0.49 11.32 2.36
CA MET A 68 -0.30 10.09 2.48
C MET A 68 -0.05 9.36 3.80
N ILE A 69 1.01 9.70 4.52
CA ILE A 69 1.32 9.15 5.84
C ILE A 69 0.35 9.71 6.87
N ASP A 70 -0.03 8.88 7.84
CA ASP A 70 -0.76 9.31 9.02
C ASP A 70 0.18 10.09 9.94
N SER A 71 0.14 11.42 9.84
CA SER A 71 0.96 12.32 10.65
C SER A 71 0.60 12.32 12.15
N LYS A 72 -0.52 11.70 12.55
CA LYS A 72 -0.93 11.62 13.96
C LYS A 72 -0.27 10.45 14.68
N THR A 73 0.02 9.37 13.95
CA THR A 73 0.57 8.13 14.49
C THR A 73 2.04 7.95 14.13
N SER A 74 2.46 8.46 12.98
CA SER A 74 3.86 8.48 12.57
C SER A 74 4.62 9.59 13.29
N ASN A 75 5.62 9.23 14.12
CA ASN A 75 6.57 10.17 14.72
C ASN A 75 7.65 10.63 13.71
N LEU A 76 7.31 10.67 12.42
CA LEU A 76 8.22 10.94 11.32
C LEU A 76 7.98 12.33 10.76
N ASN A 77 9.02 13.18 10.74
CA ASN A 77 8.97 14.44 10.01
C ASN A 77 9.42 14.28 8.55
N VAL A 78 9.11 15.27 7.71
CA VAL A 78 9.43 15.25 6.27
C VAL A 78 10.92 15.03 5.99
N THR A 79 11.82 15.59 6.81
CA THR A 79 13.28 15.42 6.63
C THR A 79 13.68 13.98 6.90
N GLN A 80 13.17 13.36 7.96
CA GLN A 80 13.42 11.95 8.26
C GLN A 80 12.87 11.04 7.16
N PHE A 81 11.65 11.33 6.67
CA PHE A 81 11.08 10.62 5.54
C PHE A 81 11.98 10.70 4.29
N LEU A 82 12.46 11.89 3.95
CA LEU A 82 13.38 12.09 2.82
C LEU A 82 14.70 11.32 2.99
N GLU A 83 15.26 11.30 4.20
CA GLU A 83 16.46 10.50 4.50
C GLU A 83 16.21 9.00 4.32
N ILE A 84 15.06 8.47 4.78
CA ILE A 84 14.72 7.05 4.62
C ILE A 84 14.60 6.66 3.14
N ILE A 85 13.93 7.48 2.31
CA ILE A 85 13.71 7.11 0.90
C ILE A 85 14.95 7.34 0.01
N LYS A 86 15.88 8.23 0.40
CA LYS A 86 17.19 8.40 -0.30
C LYS A 86 17.98 7.10 -0.38
N HIS A 87 17.66 6.23 0.54
CA HIS A 87 18.36 5.05 0.94
C HIS A 87 17.80 3.78 0.24
N TYR A 88 16.65 3.91 -0.43
CA TYR A 88 16.15 2.93 -1.38
C TYR A 88 16.99 2.90 -2.67
N PRO A 89 17.07 1.75 -3.37
CA PRO A 89 17.89 1.59 -4.55
C PRO A 89 17.42 2.46 -5.73
N PRO A 90 18.31 2.74 -6.70
CA PRO A 90 17.88 3.23 -8.00
C PRO A 90 16.94 2.21 -8.65
N ASN A 91 15.87 2.66 -9.30
CA ASN A 91 14.79 1.82 -9.84
C ASN A 91 13.98 1.04 -8.78
N PHE A 92 13.89 1.57 -7.57
CA PHE A 92 13.03 1.03 -6.52
C PHE A 92 11.59 0.87 -7.02
N ALA A 93 11.05 -0.35 -6.90
CA ALA A 93 9.69 -0.70 -7.28
C ALA A 93 9.14 -1.71 -6.28
N VAL A 94 7.86 -1.56 -5.94
CA VAL A 94 7.18 -2.38 -4.95
C VAL A 94 6.06 -3.18 -5.62
N VAL A 95 5.98 -4.46 -5.30
CA VAL A 95 4.83 -5.31 -5.62
C VAL A 95 3.89 -5.30 -4.42
N VAL A 96 2.67 -4.83 -4.65
CA VAL A 96 1.62 -4.75 -3.64
C VAL A 96 0.76 -6.00 -3.71
N GLY A 97 0.64 -6.72 -2.60
CA GLY A 97 -0.25 -7.86 -2.46
C GLY A 97 -1.66 -7.45 -2.03
N LYS A 98 -2.52 -8.45 -1.83
CA LYS A 98 -3.91 -8.24 -1.42
C LYS A 98 -3.99 -7.82 0.05
N ALA A 99 -4.75 -6.77 0.34
CA ALA A 99 -4.90 -6.26 1.70
C ALA A 99 -5.82 -7.13 2.55
N GLU A 100 -5.53 -7.18 3.84
CA GLU A 100 -6.44 -7.64 4.88
C GLU A 100 -7.07 -6.44 5.57
N VAL A 101 -8.38 -6.22 5.36
CA VAL A 101 -9.11 -5.11 5.97
C VAL A 101 -9.87 -5.58 7.22
N LYS A 102 -9.66 -4.88 8.34
CA LYS A 102 -10.32 -5.14 9.63
C LYS A 102 -10.85 -3.81 10.20
N GLY A 103 -12.11 -3.49 9.88
CA GLY A 103 -12.74 -2.25 10.34
C GLY A 103 -12.06 -1.02 9.75
N THR A 104 -11.47 -0.19 10.61
CA THR A 104 -10.77 1.04 10.20
C THR A 104 -9.28 0.86 9.92
N GLN A 105 -8.81 -0.38 9.92
CA GLN A 105 -7.41 -0.73 9.70
C GLN A 105 -7.28 -1.68 8.51
N ALA A 106 -6.18 -1.55 7.78
CA ALA A 106 -5.80 -2.47 6.72
C ALA A 106 -4.33 -2.85 6.84
N LEU A 107 -4.01 -4.10 6.52
CA LEU A 107 -2.65 -4.59 6.41
C LEU A 107 -2.38 -4.96 4.96
N VAL A 108 -1.44 -4.26 4.33
CA VAL A 108 -1.11 -4.45 2.92
C VAL A 108 0.26 -5.11 2.82
N PRO A 109 0.36 -6.40 2.43
CA PRO A 109 1.64 -7.03 2.20
C PRO A 109 2.33 -6.40 0.99
N ILE A 110 3.62 -6.11 1.12
CA ILE A 110 4.46 -5.53 0.08
C ILE A 110 5.73 -6.33 -0.09
N SER A 111 6.29 -6.30 -1.29
CA SER A 111 7.61 -6.86 -1.55
C SER A 111 8.41 -6.02 -2.54
N PHE A 112 9.72 -5.92 -2.33
CA PHE A 112 10.61 -5.15 -3.19
C PHE A 112 12.01 -5.73 -3.18
N LYS A 113 12.79 -5.37 -4.20
CA LYS A 113 14.17 -5.84 -4.34
C LYS A 113 15.17 -4.87 -3.75
N MET A 114 16.18 -5.40 -3.06
CA MET A 114 17.29 -4.66 -2.51
C MET A 114 18.62 -5.24 -3.01
N PRO A 115 19.62 -4.39 -3.33
CA PRO A 115 20.95 -4.86 -3.70
C PRO A 115 21.66 -5.46 -2.48
N SER A 116 22.33 -6.58 -2.68
CA SER A 116 23.16 -7.21 -1.64
C SER A 116 24.62 -6.76 -1.75
N SER A 117 25.28 -6.56 -0.60
CA SER A 117 26.73 -6.32 -0.56
C SER A 117 27.55 -7.53 -1.00
N PHE A 118 26.96 -8.73 -1.03
CA PHE A 118 27.59 -9.96 -1.53
C PHE A 118 27.40 -10.15 -3.04
N GLY A 119 26.81 -9.17 -3.73
CA GLY A 119 26.41 -9.27 -5.13
C GLY A 119 24.99 -9.83 -5.29
N GLY A 120 24.31 -9.41 -6.37
CA GLY A 120 22.92 -9.79 -6.65
C GLY A 120 21.88 -8.95 -5.89
N GLU A 121 20.64 -9.44 -5.90
CA GLU A 121 19.48 -8.82 -5.28
C GLU A 121 18.79 -9.81 -4.34
N TYR A 122 18.19 -9.31 -3.25
CA TYR A 122 17.30 -10.09 -2.39
C TYR A 122 15.93 -9.42 -2.34
N THR A 123 14.89 -10.22 -2.04
CA THR A 123 13.52 -9.71 -1.91
C THR A 123 13.22 -9.45 -0.44
N VAL A 124 12.85 -8.21 -0.13
CA VAL A 124 12.29 -7.81 1.15
C VAL A 124 10.78 -8.00 1.09
N GLN A 125 10.21 -8.58 2.14
CA GLN A 125 8.76 -8.71 2.33
C GLN A 125 8.38 -8.00 3.62
N GLU A 126 7.44 -7.07 3.53
CA GLU A 126 6.96 -6.27 4.66
C GLU A 126 5.43 -6.21 4.63
N VAL A 127 4.84 -5.80 5.76
CA VAL A 127 3.41 -5.53 5.85
C VAL A 127 3.25 -4.06 6.18
N LEU A 128 2.60 -3.32 5.29
CA LEU A 128 2.32 -1.90 5.44
C LEU A 128 0.97 -1.72 6.15
N PRO A 129 0.92 -1.15 7.37
CA PRO A 129 -0.32 -0.84 8.03
C PRO A 129 -0.91 0.46 7.49
N LEU A 130 -2.23 0.49 7.30
CA LEU A 130 -3.00 1.68 6.95
C LEU A 130 -4.15 1.85 7.93
N ASN A 131 -4.47 3.10 8.26
CA ASN A 131 -5.60 3.48 9.10
C ASN A 131 -6.51 4.46 8.35
N ILE A 132 -7.81 4.40 8.58
CA ILE A 132 -8.74 5.42 8.08
C ILE A 132 -8.58 6.69 8.91
N ASP A 133 -8.30 7.83 8.28
CA ASP A 133 -8.42 9.13 8.92
C ASP A 133 -9.90 9.51 9.06
N PRO A 134 -10.45 9.61 10.28
CA PRO A 134 -11.88 9.86 10.49
C PRO A 134 -12.34 11.23 10.00
N ALA A 135 -11.42 12.18 9.82
CA ALA A 135 -11.75 13.53 9.34
C ALA A 135 -12.02 13.56 7.84
N THR A 136 -11.26 12.78 7.06
CA THR A 136 -11.30 12.80 5.59
C THR A 136 -11.92 11.54 4.99
N ASN A 137 -12.14 10.51 5.79
CA ASN A 137 -12.56 9.18 5.36
C ASN A 137 -11.64 8.59 4.26
N THR A 138 -10.34 8.78 4.43
CA THR A 138 -9.31 8.27 3.50
C THR A 138 -8.33 7.35 4.23
N TRP A 139 -7.75 6.39 3.51
CA TRP A 139 -6.66 5.59 4.07
C TRP A 139 -5.39 6.44 4.20
N LYS A 140 -4.75 6.30 5.35
CA LYS A 140 -3.44 6.89 5.66
C LYS A 140 -2.47 5.80 6.03
N ILE A 141 -1.23 5.95 5.57
CA ILE A 141 -0.18 4.96 5.75
C ILE A 141 0.48 5.17 7.10
N ASP A 142 0.55 4.12 7.91
CA ASP A 142 1.34 4.10 9.12
C ASP A 142 2.79 3.75 8.76
N PHE A 143 3.53 4.76 8.31
CA PHE A 143 4.92 4.62 7.93
C PHE A 143 5.80 5.06 9.09
N THR A 144 6.40 4.12 9.82
CA THR A 144 7.27 4.44 10.96
C THR A 144 8.75 4.51 10.59
N GLY A 145 9.15 3.96 9.44
CA GLY A 145 10.56 3.93 9.01
C GLY A 145 11.44 2.97 9.79
N ASP A 146 10.90 2.23 10.77
CA ASP A 146 11.66 1.41 11.71
C ASP A 146 12.30 0.16 11.06
N THR A 147 11.80 -0.31 9.93
CA THR A 147 12.48 -1.38 9.17
C THR A 147 13.77 -0.91 8.48
N TYR A 148 14.05 0.40 8.48
CA TYR A 148 15.30 0.93 7.95
C TYR A 148 16.46 0.73 8.96
N GLY A 149 17.15 -0.40 8.83
CA GLY A 149 18.40 -0.70 9.54
C GLY A 149 18.43 -2.04 10.28
N MET A 150 17.29 -2.56 10.74
CA MET A 150 17.25 -3.78 11.56
C MET A 150 17.49 -5.08 10.76
N GLN A 151 17.17 -5.09 9.46
CA GLN A 151 17.38 -6.27 8.62
C GLN A 151 18.85 -6.47 8.21
N LYS A 152 19.69 -5.44 8.34
CA LYS A 152 21.12 -5.55 8.00
C LYS A 152 21.83 -6.43 9.02
N ASP A 153 21.49 -6.27 10.29
CA ASP A 153 22.05 -7.07 11.38
C ASP A 153 21.44 -8.48 11.43
N GLU A 154 20.13 -8.62 11.13
CA GLU A 154 19.49 -9.94 11.04
C GLU A 154 19.99 -10.77 9.84
N ALA A 155 20.28 -10.17 8.68
CA ALA A 155 20.87 -10.88 7.54
C ALA A 155 22.33 -11.28 7.80
N ILE A 156 23.07 -10.47 8.58
CA ILE A 156 24.42 -10.80 9.04
C ILE A 156 24.35 -11.91 10.11
N GLU A 157 23.40 -11.90 11.04
CA GLU A 157 23.19 -12.98 11.99
C GLU A 157 22.73 -14.28 11.31
N ALA A 158 21.81 -14.22 10.34
CA ALA A 158 21.35 -15.39 9.60
C ALA A 158 22.49 -16.02 8.79
N SER A 159 23.30 -15.20 8.10
CA SER A 159 24.48 -15.69 7.36
C SER A 159 25.59 -16.23 8.27
N GLN A 160 25.72 -15.74 9.51
CA GLN A 160 26.62 -16.30 10.51
C GLN A 160 26.10 -17.60 11.15
N ARG A 161 24.77 -17.80 11.20
CA ARG A 161 24.13 -19.04 11.70
C ARG A 161 24.07 -20.15 10.64
N GLU A 162 24.11 -19.81 9.36
CA GLU A 162 24.04 -20.77 8.24
C GLU A 162 25.39 -21.22 7.68
N ALA A 163 26.53 -20.87 8.30
CA ALA A 163 27.82 -21.44 7.92
C ALA A 163 28.05 -22.80 8.63
N PRO A 164 27.84 -23.97 7.97
CA PRO A 164 28.36 -25.22 8.51
C PRO A 164 29.89 -25.16 8.48
N ALA A 165 30.49 -25.46 9.64
CA ALA A 165 31.91 -25.73 9.76
C ALA A 165 32.34 -26.72 8.67
N GLN A 166 33.12 -26.26 7.69
CA GLN A 166 33.96 -27.14 6.89
C GLN A 166 35.01 -27.72 7.83
N LYS A 167 34.64 -28.87 8.40
CA LYS A 167 35.49 -29.82 9.09
C LYS A 167 36.73 -30.05 8.22
N SER A 168 37.88 -29.61 8.72
CA SER A 168 39.19 -30.02 8.23
C SER A 168 39.29 -31.54 8.35
N GLU A 169 39.22 -32.24 7.23
CA GLU A 169 39.59 -33.65 7.15
C GLU A 169 41.08 -33.71 6.79
N ALA A 170 41.92 -34.01 7.78
CA ALA A 170 43.34 -34.26 7.60
C ALA A 170 43.55 -35.61 6.87
N PRO A 171 44.56 -35.74 6.00
CA PRO A 171 44.80 -36.96 5.24
C PRO A 171 45.38 -38.07 6.14
N PRO A 172 45.12 -39.36 5.84
CA PRO A 172 45.44 -40.47 6.71
C PRO A 172 46.95 -40.77 6.69
N GLY A 173 47.45 -41.18 7.85
CA GLY A 173 48.85 -41.52 8.08
C GLY A 173 49.40 -42.58 7.13
N GLY A 174 50.66 -42.38 6.74
CA GLY A 174 51.42 -43.33 5.94
C GLY A 174 52.91 -43.26 6.27
N LYS A 175 53.35 -44.11 7.19
CA LYS A 175 54.47 -45.07 7.11
C LYS A 175 54.93 -45.48 8.51
#